data_AF-A0A138AWW8-F1
#
_entry.id   AF-A0A138AWW8-F1
#
_cell.length_a   1.000
_cell.length_b   1.000
_cell.length_c   1.000
_cell.angle_alpha   90.00
_cell.angle_beta   90.00
_cell.angle_gamma   90.00
#
_symmetry.space_group_name_H-M   'P 1'
#
loop_
_entity.id
_entity.type
_entity.pdbx_description
1 polymer ?
#
loop_
_entity_poly.entity_id
_entity_poly.type
_entity_poly.pdbx_seq_one_letter_code
_entity_poly.pdbx_strand_id
1 'polypeptide(L)'
;MRRAAALVVSAAAVLSLVGCGSTVDGTASAPSSNPSAQSDLRPPVTATASEPTTPVTVTVGDADAPVDAVATDSQGALYPPTDVRRLGWWVDSALPGAGAGSVVITGHVDDARQGTGYAKRISTLKQGDRVELTGKDGARIAYRVTRTASVNKGVLPTDDLNRLDGPETLIMVTCGGNFVGPPMGYENNDLVYAERA
;
A
#
# COMPACT_ATOMS: atom_id res chain seq x y z
N MET A 1 21.92 38.37 -50.98
CA MET A 1 21.49 39.69 -51.46
C MET A 1 20.35 40.17 -50.56
N ARG A 2 20.62 41.07 -49.61
CA ARG A 2 20.03 42.43 -49.44
C ARG A 2 18.50 42.43 -49.35
N ARG A 3 17.88 42.84 -48.24
CA ARG A 3 17.54 44.22 -47.79
C ARG A 3 17.18 44.17 -46.28
N ALA A 4 17.70 44.98 -45.33
CA ALA A 4 17.53 46.44 -45.09
C ALA A 4 16.02 46.84 -44.94
N ALA A 5 15.50 47.64 -44.01
CA ALA A 5 15.94 48.52 -42.90
C ALA A 5 14.63 48.94 -42.14
N ALA A 6 14.59 49.07 -40.80
CA ALA A 6 14.72 50.30 -39.97
C ALA A 6 13.42 51.00 -39.49
N LEU A 7 13.57 51.78 -38.41
CA LEU A 7 12.67 52.70 -37.66
C LEU A 7 11.74 52.07 -36.60
N VAL A 8 11.95 52.22 -35.27
CA VAL A 8 12.05 53.39 -34.35
C VAL A 8 10.71 54.09 -34.14
N VAL A 9 10.14 54.00 -32.93
CA VAL A 9 9.55 55.14 -32.17
C VAL A 9 9.63 54.83 -30.66
N SER A 10 10.25 55.75 -29.92
CA SER A 10 10.28 55.85 -28.46
C SER A 10 9.03 56.57 -27.95
N ALA A 11 8.49 56.19 -26.79
CA ALA A 11 7.65 57.07 -25.99
C ALA A 11 7.89 56.81 -24.51
N ALA A 12 8.54 57.77 -23.85
CA ALA A 12 8.60 57.89 -22.41
C ALA A 12 7.34 58.58 -21.90
N ALA A 13 6.82 58.14 -20.77
CA ALA A 13 5.90 58.93 -19.94
C ALA A 13 6.27 58.74 -18.47
N VAL A 14 6.68 59.84 -17.85
CA VAL A 14 6.90 60.04 -16.41
C VAL A 14 5.68 60.82 -15.90
N LEU A 15 5.03 60.39 -14.81
CA LEU A 15 4.69 61.24 -13.66
C LEU A 15 3.95 60.48 -12.54
N SER A 16 4.32 60.85 -11.32
CA SER A 16 3.97 60.36 -9.98
C SER A 16 2.70 61.00 -9.39
N LEU A 17 1.97 60.29 -8.50
CA LEU A 17 1.14 60.77 -7.38
C LEU A 17 0.82 59.56 -6.46
N VAL A 18 1.38 59.43 -5.24
CA VAL A 18 0.93 59.96 -3.92
C VAL A 18 -0.42 59.42 -3.42
N GLY A 19 -0.40 58.81 -2.22
CA GLY A 19 -1.54 58.63 -1.28
C GLY A 19 -2.20 57.24 -1.34
N CYS A 20 -2.46 56.52 -0.24
CA CYS A 20 -2.59 56.88 1.16
C CYS A 20 -2.03 55.76 2.05
N GLY A 21 -1.21 56.14 3.04
CA GLY A 21 -0.93 55.28 4.19
C GLY A 21 -2.12 55.33 5.14
N SER A 22 -2.77 54.19 5.33
CA SER A 22 -3.70 53.99 6.45
C SER A 22 -2.91 53.40 7.59
N THR A 23 -2.43 54.24 8.51
CA THR A 23 -2.00 53.79 9.83
C THR A 23 -3.24 53.32 10.57
N VAL A 24 -3.47 52.01 10.55
CA VAL A 24 -4.37 51.38 11.51
C VAL A 24 -3.67 51.42 12.86
N ASP A 25 -4.01 52.40 13.69
CA ASP A 25 -3.79 52.36 15.13
C ASP A 25 -4.70 51.27 15.72
N GLY A 26 -4.35 50.03 15.41
CA GLY A 26 -4.82 48.87 16.14
C GLY A 26 -3.79 48.61 17.22
N THR A 27 -4.09 49.02 18.44
CA THR A 27 -3.51 48.41 19.64
C THR A 27 -3.98 46.95 19.67
N ALA A 28 -3.40 46.13 18.81
CA ALA A 28 -3.52 44.70 18.87
C ALA A 28 -2.81 44.31 20.18
N SER A 29 -3.61 44.02 21.22
CA SER A 29 -3.10 43.32 22.39
C SER A 29 -2.29 42.13 21.89
N ALA A 30 -0.99 42.12 22.18
CA ALA A 30 -0.16 40.97 21.91
C ALA A 30 -0.86 39.73 22.51
N PRO A 31 -0.95 38.61 21.79
CA PRO A 31 -1.51 37.40 22.37
C PRO A 31 -0.74 37.13 23.67
N SER A 32 -1.47 37.03 24.78
CA SER A 32 -0.88 36.69 26.07
C SER A 32 -0.13 35.37 25.88
N SER A 33 1.20 35.41 25.95
CA SER A 33 2.03 34.22 25.95
C SER A 33 1.70 33.48 27.24
N ASN A 34 0.84 32.47 27.17
CA ASN A 34 0.55 31.61 28.29
C ASN A 34 1.62 30.51 28.30
N PRO A 35 2.66 30.59 29.15
CA PRO A 35 3.76 29.61 29.14
C PRO A 35 3.29 28.19 29.49
N SER A 36 2.06 28.04 30.00
CA SER A 36 1.42 26.76 30.29
C SER A 36 0.60 26.17 29.15
N ALA A 37 0.45 26.85 28.01
CA ALA A 37 -0.36 26.35 26.88
C ALA A 37 0.27 25.14 26.14
N GLN A 38 1.54 24.84 26.40
CA GLN A 38 2.27 23.68 25.87
C GLN A 38 2.74 22.71 26.97
N SER A 39 2.27 22.89 28.20
CA SER A 39 2.43 21.89 29.26
C SER A 39 1.44 20.75 29.02
N ASP A 40 1.86 19.51 29.26
CA ASP A 40 1.03 18.30 29.13
C ASP A 40 0.68 17.85 27.70
N LEU A 41 1.51 18.16 26.70
CA LEU A 41 1.41 17.50 25.40
C LEU A 41 1.63 15.98 25.57
N ARG A 42 0.70 15.19 25.01
CA ARG A 42 0.88 13.73 24.90
C ARG A 42 2.23 13.46 24.22
N PRO A 43 2.96 12.39 24.62
CA PRO A 43 4.17 11.99 23.95
C PRO A 43 3.93 11.93 22.44
N PRO A 44 4.86 12.46 21.60
CA PRO A 44 4.71 12.43 20.17
C PRO A 44 4.50 10.99 19.71
N VAL A 45 3.35 10.73 19.08
CA VAL A 45 3.13 9.48 18.35
C VAL A 45 4.08 9.49 17.17
N THR A 46 4.86 8.42 17.01
CA THR A 46 5.73 8.28 15.85
C THR A 46 4.85 8.19 14.61
N ALA A 47 4.95 9.18 13.72
CA ALA A 47 4.33 9.13 12.41
C ALA A 47 5.11 8.12 11.55
N THR A 48 4.59 6.90 11.41
CA THR A 48 5.10 5.92 10.46
C THR A 48 4.42 6.11 9.12
N ALA A 49 4.67 7.24 8.45
CA ALA A 49 4.44 7.30 7.02
C ALA A 49 5.45 6.34 6.37
N SER A 50 5.06 5.07 6.24
CA SER A 50 5.85 4.10 5.47
C SER A 50 5.64 4.45 4.02
N GLU A 51 6.69 4.89 3.35
CA GLU A 51 6.66 5.12 1.91
C GLU A 51 6.30 3.79 1.19
N PRO A 52 5.60 3.86 0.04
CA PRO A 52 5.27 2.66 -0.72
C PRO A 52 6.54 1.91 -1.15
N THR A 53 6.60 0.61 -0.88
CA THR A 53 7.80 -0.20 -1.13
C THR A 53 7.46 -1.57 -1.70
N THR A 54 8.33 -2.12 -2.55
CA THR A 54 8.16 -3.47 -3.10
C THR A 54 8.39 -4.48 -1.99
N PRO A 55 7.41 -5.34 -1.63
CA PRO A 55 7.59 -6.35 -0.61
C PRO A 55 8.58 -7.41 -1.08
N VAL A 56 9.52 -7.77 -0.21
CA VAL A 56 10.50 -8.84 -0.44
C VAL A 56 10.38 -9.96 0.59
N THR A 57 9.67 -9.72 1.69
CA THR A 57 9.44 -10.73 2.74
C THR A 57 8.06 -10.57 3.36
N VAL A 58 7.40 -11.69 3.64
CA VAL A 58 6.20 -11.77 4.49
C VAL A 58 6.57 -12.54 5.74
N THR A 59 6.25 -11.99 6.91
CA THR A 59 6.47 -12.61 8.21
C THR A 59 5.13 -12.94 8.87
N VAL A 60 4.97 -14.18 9.29
CA VAL A 60 3.80 -14.67 10.04
C VAL A 60 4.28 -15.43 11.27
N GLY A 61 4.05 -14.85 12.45
CA GLY A 61 4.57 -15.37 13.71
C GLY A 61 6.10 -15.26 13.74
N ASP A 62 6.77 -16.42 13.76
CA ASP A 62 8.22 -16.58 13.87
C ASP A 62 8.91 -16.99 12.55
N ALA A 63 8.16 -17.05 11.46
CA ALA A 63 8.64 -17.52 10.17
C ALA A 63 8.52 -16.44 9.10
N ASP A 64 9.49 -16.47 8.18
CA ASP A 64 9.61 -15.57 7.05
C ASP A 64 9.48 -16.34 5.73
N ALA A 65 8.84 -15.72 4.74
CA ALA A 65 8.84 -16.17 3.36
C ALA A 65 9.35 -15.07 2.42
N PRO A 66 10.30 -15.39 1.52
CA PRO A 66 10.64 -14.50 0.43
C PRO A 66 9.44 -14.23 -0.48
N VAL A 67 9.37 -13.01 -1.01
CA VAL A 67 8.31 -12.56 -1.92
C VAL A 67 8.88 -12.30 -3.31
N ASP A 68 8.25 -12.88 -4.32
CA ASP A 68 8.49 -12.61 -5.74
C ASP A 68 7.45 -11.64 -6.29
N ALA A 69 7.85 -10.81 -7.25
CA ALA A 69 6.89 -10.09 -8.08
C ALA A 69 6.25 -11.07 -9.07
N VAL A 70 4.92 -11.16 -9.07
CA VAL A 70 4.14 -11.99 -10.00
C VAL A 70 3.09 -11.16 -10.71
N ALA A 71 2.79 -11.51 -11.95
CA ALA A 71 1.79 -10.83 -12.78
C ALA A 71 0.72 -11.82 -13.24
N THR A 72 -0.42 -11.29 -13.65
CA THR A 72 -1.39 -12.09 -14.38
C THR A 72 -0.85 -12.47 -15.75
N ASP A 73 -1.19 -13.67 -16.23
CA ASP A 73 -0.89 -14.07 -17.60
C ASP A 73 -1.82 -13.38 -18.62
N SER A 74 -1.64 -13.70 -19.91
CA SER A 74 -2.50 -13.15 -20.98
C SER A 74 -3.97 -13.55 -20.90
N GLN A 75 -4.34 -14.48 -20.01
CA GLN A 75 -5.72 -14.91 -19.76
C GLN A 75 -6.27 -14.36 -18.44
N GLY A 76 -5.50 -13.51 -17.74
CA GLY A 76 -5.89 -12.92 -16.47
C GLY A 76 -5.71 -13.85 -15.26
N ALA A 77 -5.00 -14.97 -15.43
CA ALA A 77 -4.73 -15.89 -14.32
C ALA A 77 -3.49 -15.45 -13.53
N LEU A 78 -3.64 -15.37 -12.21
CA LEU A 78 -2.53 -15.09 -11.30
C LEU A 78 -2.00 -16.41 -10.72
N TYR A 79 -0.72 -16.68 -10.95
CA TYR A 79 -0.05 -17.86 -10.42
C TYR A 79 0.94 -17.47 -9.31
N PRO A 80 0.90 -18.14 -8.15
CA PRO A 80 1.96 -18.02 -7.15
C PRO A 80 3.28 -18.61 -7.67
N PRO A 81 4.42 -18.30 -7.03
CA PRO A 81 5.71 -18.89 -7.37
C PRO A 81 5.68 -20.42 -7.29
N THR A 82 6.42 -21.08 -8.19
CA THR A 82 6.51 -22.55 -8.25
C THR A 82 7.14 -23.18 -7.00
N ASP A 83 8.02 -22.43 -6.33
CA ASP A 83 8.61 -22.83 -5.06
C ASP A 83 7.64 -22.57 -3.92
N VAL A 84 7.15 -23.64 -3.28
CA VAL A 84 6.08 -23.55 -2.26
C VAL A 84 6.49 -22.78 -1.00
N ARG A 85 7.79 -22.53 -0.83
CA ARG A 85 8.33 -21.77 0.32
C ARG A 85 8.31 -20.27 0.07
N ARG A 86 8.03 -19.83 -1.16
CA ARG A 86 7.96 -18.43 -1.57
C ARG A 86 6.51 -17.99 -1.73
N LEU A 87 6.30 -16.69 -1.65
CA LEU A 87 5.02 -16.04 -1.92
C LEU A 87 5.16 -15.10 -3.11
N GLY A 88 4.06 -14.80 -3.78
CA GLY A 88 3.99 -13.83 -4.87
C GLY A 88 3.25 -12.58 -4.43
N TRP A 89 3.80 -11.40 -4.68
CA TRP A 89 3.06 -10.14 -4.67
C TRP A 89 2.57 -9.84 -6.08
N TRP A 90 1.27 -9.59 -6.23
CA TRP A 90 0.69 -9.26 -7.51
C TRP A 90 1.03 -7.81 -7.89
N VAL A 91 1.80 -7.64 -8.97
CA VAL A 91 2.37 -6.33 -9.36
C VAL A 91 1.33 -5.29 -9.78
N ASP A 92 0.13 -5.72 -10.16
CA ASP A 92 -0.97 -4.80 -10.50
C ASP A 92 -1.77 -4.36 -9.25
N SER A 93 -1.47 -4.95 -8.09
CA SER A 93 -2.04 -4.55 -6.80
C SER A 93 -1.26 -3.38 -6.18
N ALA A 94 -1.82 -2.76 -5.15
CA ALA A 94 -1.16 -1.68 -4.43
C ALA A 94 0.17 -2.13 -3.81
N LEU A 95 1.06 -1.17 -3.60
CA LEU A 95 2.27 -1.37 -2.82
C LEU A 95 1.95 -1.30 -1.32
N PRO A 96 2.55 -2.16 -0.48
CA PRO A 96 2.63 -1.92 0.96
C PRO A 96 3.18 -0.52 1.21
N GLY A 97 2.50 0.27 2.02
CA GLY A 97 2.85 1.67 2.31
C GLY A 97 2.01 2.70 1.57
N ALA A 98 1.30 2.32 0.50
CA ALA A 98 0.51 3.23 -0.34
C ALA A 98 -0.56 4.06 0.40
N GLY A 99 -1.10 3.54 1.49
CA GLY A 99 -2.18 4.18 2.25
C GLY A 99 -3.57 3.96 1.66
N ALA A 100 -3.66 3.42 0.44
CA ALA A 100 -4.92 3.08 -0.23
C ALA A 100 -4.79 1.83 -1.11
N GLY A 101 -5.95 1.24 -1.45
CA GLY A 101 -6.04 0.10 -2.34
C GLY A 101 -5.72 -1.26 -1.70
N SER A 102 -5.70 -2.29 -2.52
CA SER A 102 -5.48 -3.67 -2.08
C SER A 102 -4.06 -4.12 -2.40
N VAL A 103 -3.33 -4.59 -1.40
CA VAL A 103 -2.03 -5.25 -1.54
C VAL A 103 -2.29 -6.75 -1.60
N VAL A 104 -2.00 -7.41 -2.71
CA VAL A 104 -2.35 -8.83 -2.90
C VAL A 104 -1.11 -9.73 -2.85
N ILE A 105 -1.17 -10.73 -1.95
CA ILE A 105 -0.14 -11.76 -1.81
C ILE A 105 -0.76 -13.13 -2.11
N THR A 106 -0.05 -14.01 -2.80
CA THR A 106 -0.49 -15.37 -3.10
C THR A 106 0.59 -16.42 -2.83
N GLY A 107 0.21 -17.66 -2.57
CA GLY A 107 1.14 -18.76 -2.36
C GLY A 107 0.49 -20.13 -2.39
N HIS A 108 1.32 -21.17 -2.44
CA HIS A 108 0.88 -22.56 -2.36
C HIS A 108 0.81 -23.03 -0.90
N VAL A 109 -0.24 -23.79 -0.55
CA VAL A 109 -0.32 -24.47 0.76
C VAL A 109 0.57 -25.71 0.84
N ASP A 110 0.80 -26.37 -0.29
CA ASP A 110 1.67 -27.53 -0.43
C ASP A 110 1.96 -27.86 -1.91
N ASP A 111 2.87 -28.81 -2.10
CA ASP A 111 3.14 -29.51 -3.35
C ASP A 111 3.54 -30.97 -3.07
N ALA A 112 3.22 -31.86 -4.00
CA ALA A 112 3.45 -33.30 -3.83
C ALA A 112 4.94 -33.68 -3.70
N ARG A 113 5.87 -32.86 -4.23
CA ARG A 113 7.31 -33.10 -4.17
C ARG A 113 8.01 -32.23 -3.13
N GLN A 114 7.57 -30.98 -2.98
CA GLN A 114 8.20 -30.02 -2.08
C GLN A 114 7.64 -30.07 -0.65
N GLY A 115 6.48 -30.69 -0.45
CA GLY A 115 5.81 -30.79 0.84
C GLY A 115 5.02 -29.53 1.17
N THR A 116 4.89 -29.22 2.47
CA THR A 116 4.10 -28.08 2.96
C THR A 116 4.69 -26.75 2.50
N GLY A 117 3.84 -25.92 1.90
CA GLY A 117 4.16 -24.56 1.49
C GLY A 117 3.96 -23.53 2.60
N TYR A 118 4.57 -22.37 2.44
CA TYR A 118 4.46 -21.30 3.43
C TYR A 118 3.02 -20.80 3.59
N ALA A 119 2.22 -20.79 2.51
CA ALA A 119 0.85 -20.30 2.56
C ALA A 119 -0.08 -21.19 3.40
N LYS A 120 0.36 -22.38 3.85
CA LYS A 120 -0.33 -23.14 4.90
C LYS A 120 -0.43 -22.36 6.21
N ARG A 121 0.56 -21.52 6.53
CA ARG A 121 0.50 -20.62 7.70
C ARG A 121 -0.58 -19.56 7.51
N ILE A 122 -0.66 -19.00 6.30
CA ILE A 122 -1.67 -18.01 5.93
C ILE A 122 -3.08 -18.60 6.09
N SER A 123 -3.31 -19.83 5.62
CA SER A 123 -4.64 -20.48 5.71
C SER A 123 -5.09 -20.75 7.16
N THR A 124 -4.19 -20.66 8.14
CA THR A 124 -4.50 -20.86 9.56
C THR A 124 -4.74 -19.56 10.33
N LEU A 125 -4.52 -18.41 9.69
CA LEU A 125 -4.69 -17.10 10.33
C LEU A 125 -6.14 -16.84 10.71
N LYS A 126 -6.31 -16.12 11.80
CA LYS A 126 -7.59 -15.74 12.38
C LYS A 126 -7.61 -14.24 12.62
N GLN A 127 -8.82 -13.69 12.78
CA GLN A 127 -9.01 -12.30 13.16
C GLN A 127 -8.17 -11.96 14.41
N GLY A 128 -7.42 -10.86 14.32
CA GLY A 128 -6.51 -10.40 15.36
C GLY A 128 -5.04 -10.79 15.13
N ASP A 129 -4.76 -11.80 14.32
CA ASP A 129 -3.39 -12.23 14.02
C ASP A 129 -2.62 -11.14 13.26
N ARG A 130 -1.29 -11.11 13.45
CA ARG A 130 -0.40 -10.12 12.83
C ARG A 130 0.33 -10.73 11.64
N VAL A 131 0.44 -9.94 10.58
CA VAL A 131 1.30 -10.20 9.42
C VAL A 131 2.15 -8.98 9.17
N GLU A 132 3.42 -9.16 8.82
CA GLU A 132 4.33 -8.06 8.50
C GLU A 132 4.88 -8.23 7.10
N LEU A 133 4.86 -7.17 6.30
CA LEU A 133 5.53 -7.10 5.01
C LEU A 133 6.80 -6.27 5.17
N THR A 134 7.94 -6.84 4.77
CA THR A 134 9.21 -6.10 4.72
C THR A 134 9.49 -5.72 3.27
N GLY A 135 9.68 -4.42 3.03
CA GLY A 135 10.05 -3.85 1.76
C GLY A 135 11.52 -4.05 1.40
N LYS A 136 11.85 -3.88 0.12
CA LYS A 136 13.25 -3.91 -0.38
C LYS A 136 14.17 -2.86 0.26
N ASP A 137 13.58 -1.80 0.79
CA ASP A 137 14.23 -0.70 1.53
C ASP A 137 14.37 -1.01 3.03
N GLY A 138 13.90 -2.17 3.50
CA GLY A 138 13.90 -2.58 4.90
C GLY A 138 12.74 -2.00 5.71
N ALA A 139 11.83 -1.23 5.10
CA ALA A 139 10.64 -0.74 5.78
C ALA A 139 9.73 -1.92 6.14
N ARG A 140 9.17 -1.90 7.36
CA ARG A 140 8.30 -2.95 7.89
C ARG A 140 6.89 -2.42 8.04
N ILE A 141 5.96 -3.02 7.32
CA ILE A 141 4.56 -2.64 7.31
C ILE A 141 3.75 -3.74 8.01
N ALA A 142 3.19 -3.41 9.17
CA ALA A 142 2.39 -4.35 9.95
C ALA A 142 0.90 -4.27 9.58
N TYR A 143 0.29 -5.44 9.50
CA TYR A 143 -1.13 -5.63 9.27
C TYR A 143 -1.72 -6.53 10.35
N ARG A 144 -2.99 -6.32 10.65
CA ARG A 144 -3.80 -7.14 11.55
C ARG A 144 -4.97 -7.73 10.78
N VAL A 145 -5.11 -9.05 10.86
CA VAL A 145 -6.20 -9.77 10.20
C VAL A 145 -7.53 -9.29 10.76
N THR A 146 -8.42 -8.87 9.87
CA THR A 146 -9.76 -8.38 10.21
C THR A 146 -10.83 -9.43 9.91
N ARG A 147 -10.66 -10.20 8.84
CA ARG A 147 -11.57 -11.31 8.47
C ARG A 147 -10.91 -12.34 7.58
N THR A 148 -11.52 -13.51 7.51
CA THR A 148 -11.21 -14.56 6.53
C THR A 148 -12.43 -14.87 5.68
N ALA A 149 -12.22 -15.39 4.49
CA ALA A 149 -13.27 -15.89 3.60
C ALA A 149 -12.75 -17.14 2.87
N SER A 150 -13.66 -18.05 2.52
CA SER A 150 -13.38 -19.19 1.66
C SER A 150 -14.39 -19.14 0.52
N VAL A 151 -13.91 -19.15 -0.71
CA VAL A 151 -14.75 -19.08 -1.91
C VAL A 151 -14.37 -20.19 -2.88
N ASN A 152 -15.34 -20.72 -3.60
CA ASN A 152 -15.06 -21.72 -4.64
C ASN A 152 -14.07 -21.14 -5.67
N LYS A 153 -13.30 -22.01 -6.32
CA LYS A 153 -12.48 -21.55 -7.45
C LYS A 153 -13.36 -20.96 -8.55
N GLY A 154 -12.87 -19.87 -9.15
CA GLY A 154 -13.57 -19.12 -10.18
C GLY A 154 -14.52 -18.03 -9.68
N VAL A 155 -14.71 -17.88 -8.35
CA VAL A 155 -15.56 -16.81 -7.76
C VAL A 155 -14.78 -15.91 -6.81
N LEU A 156 -13.51 -15.62 -7.15
CA LEU A 156 -12.73 -14.65 -6.40
C LEU A 156 -13.39 -13.26 -6.43
N PRO A 157 -13.37 -12.50 -5.32
CA PRO A 157 -13.90 -11.14 -5.27
C PRO A 157 -12.92 -10.19 -5.96
N THR A 158 -12.94 -10.17 -7.29
CA THR A 158 -11.97 -9.40 -8.11
C THR A 158 -12.01 -7.91 -7.81
N ASP A 159 -13.19 -7.36 -7.47
CA ASP A 159 -13.35 -5.95 -7.13
C ASP A 159 -12.63 -5.59 -5.83
N ASP A 160 -12.61 -6.52 -4.85
CA ASP A 160 -11.81 -6.35 -3.64
C ASP A 160 -10.32 -6.45 -3.97
N LEU A 161 -9.92 -7.44 -4.76
CA LEU A 161 -8.50 -7.73 -5.05
C LEU A 161 -7.84 -6.62 -5.88
N ASN A 162 -8.58 -6.01 -6.82
CA ASN A 162 -8.09 -5.00 -7.74
C ASN A 162 -8.49 -3.57 -7.34
N ARG A 163 -8.69 -3.33 -6.05
CA ARG A 163 -9.07 -2.01 -5.56
C ARG A 163 -7.85 -1.08 -5.53
N LEU A 164 -7.98 0.13 -6.07
CA LEU A 164 -6.94 1.16 -6.03
C LEU A 164 -7.22 2.28 -5.02
N ASP A 165 -8.44 2.32 -4.47
CA ASP A 165 -8.92 3.34 -3.56
C ASP A 165 -9.34 2.75 -2.21
N GLY A 166 -9.93 3.59 -1.36
CA GLY A 166 -10.33 3.24 -0.01
C GLY A 166 -9.13 2.95 0.91
N PRO A 167 -9.38 2.44 2.13
CA PRO A 167 -8.32 2.08 3.06
C PRO A 167 -7.40 1.01 2.48
N GLU A 168 -6.09 1.12 2.75
CA GLU A 168 -5.16 0.06 2.38
C GLU A 168 -5.53 -1.26 3.07
N THR A 169 -5.65 -2.33 2.29
CA THR A 169 -5.97 -3.67 2.78
C THR A 169 -4.99 -4.69 2.20
N LEU A 170 -4.34 -5.47 3.07
CA LEU A 170 -3.61 -6.66 2.65
C LEU A 170 -4.61 -7.81 2.44
N ILE A 171 -4.59 -8.42 1.26
CA ILE A 171 -5.39 -9.60 0.94
C ILE A 171 -4.45 -10.73 0.54
N MET A 172 -4.38 -11.77 1.37
CA MET A 172 -3.59 -12.96 1.08
C MET A 172 -4.51 -14.06 0.55
N VAL A 173 -4.17 -14.64 -0.60
CA VAL A 173 -4.97 -15.63 -1.32
C VAL A 173 -4.20 -16.94 -1.44
N THR A 174 -4.78 -18.04 -0.98
CA THR A 174 -4.18 -19.38 -1.03
C THR A 174 -5.22 -20.45 -1.36
N CYS A 175 -4.77 -21.67 -1.67
CA CYS A 175 -5.67 -22.81 -1.85
C CYS A 175 -6.33 -23.22 -0.52
N GLY A 176 -7.61 -23.62 -0.56
CA GLY A 176 -8.41 -23.98 0.60
C GLY A 176 -9.48 -25.05 0.32
N GLY A 177 -10.19 -25.49 1.36
CA GLY A 177 -11.18 -26.56 1.24
C GLY A 177 -10.56 -27.94 0.99
N ASN A 178 -11.36 -28.86 0.45
CA ASN A 178 -10.91 -30.22 0.16
C ASN A 178 -10.04 -30.28 -1.11
N PHE A 179 -9.08 -31.21 -1.10
CA PHE A 179 -8.36 -31.59 -2.31
C PHE A 179 -9.26 -32.45 -3.20
N VAL A 180 -9.53 -31.98 -4.41
CA VAL A 180 -10.41 -32.61 -5.41
C VAL A 180 -9.66 -33.15 -6.64
N GLY A 181 -8.32 -33.12 -6.61
CA GLY A 181 -7.47 -33.70 -7.64
C GLY A 181 -7.15 -32.77 -8.81
N PRO A 182 -6.14 -33.12 -9.64
CA PRO A 182 -5.73 -32.31 -10.77
C PRO A 182 -6.79 -32.29 -11.89
N PRO A 183 -6.86 -31.21 -12.71
CA PRO A 183 -6.00 -30.03 -12.64
C PRO A 183 -6.45 -29.01 -11.57
N MET A 184 -7.61 -29.21 -10.95
CA MET A 184 -8.20 -28.23 -10.03
C MET A 184 -7.40 -28.09 -8.73
N GLY A 185 -6.87 -29.18 -8.19
CA GLY A 185 -6.21 -29.21 -6.90
C GLY A 185 -7.23 -29.09 -5.78
N TYR A 186 -7.20 -27.98 -5.06
CA TYR A 186 -8.17 -27.65 -4.01
C TYR A 186 -9.45 -27.02 -4.57
N GLU A 187 -10.60 -27.28 -3.94
CA GLU A 187 -11.90 -26.76 -4.41
C GLU A 187 -12.08 -25.24 -4.20
N ASN A 188 -11.42 -24.68 -3.18
CA ASN A 188 -11.58 -23.28 -2.79
C ASN A 188 -10.28 -22.47 -2.90
N ASN A 189 -10.45 -21.16 -2.87
CA ASN A 189 -9.45 -20.21 -2.43
C ASN A 189 -9.83 -19.68 -1.05
N ASP A 190 -8.90 -19.74 -0.11
CA ASP A 190 -8.98 -19.05 1.18
C ASP A 190 -8.37 -17.66 1.03
N LEU A 191 -9.10 -16.66 1.52
CA LEU A 191 -8.71 -15.26 1.54
C LEU A 191 -8.58 -14.79 2.98
N VAL A 192 -7.49 -14.11 3.29
CA VAL A 192 -7.26 -13.48 4.58
C VAL A 192 -7.09 -11.98 4.34
N TYR A 193 -7.99 -11.20 4.94
CA TYR A 193 -8.01 -9.75 4.84
C TYR A 193 -7.42 -9.15 6.10
N ALA A 194 -6.53 -8.18 5.94
CA ALA A 194 -5.86 -7.52 7.03
C ALA A 194 -5.71 -6.02 6.76
N GLU A 195 -5.85 -5.22 7.81
CA GLU A 195 -5.72 -3.76 7.77
C GLU A 195 -4.44 -3.33 8.48
N ARG A 196 -3.99 -2.10 8.25
CA ARG A 196 -2.85 -1.49 8.99
C ARG A 196 -3.00 -1.67 10.50
N ALA A 197 -1.94 -2.14 11.16
CA ALA A 197 -1.89 -2.41 12.61
C ALA A 197 -1.31 -1.26 13.43
#